data_AF-A0A0M3B0M3-F1
#
_entry.id   AF-A0A0M3B0M3-F1
#
_cell.length_a   1.000
_cell.length_b   1.000
_cell.length_c   1.000
_cell.angle_alpha   90.00
_cell.angle_beta   90.00
_cell.angle_gamma   90.00
#
_symmetry.space_group_name_H-M   'P 1'
#
loop_
_entity.id
_entity.type
_entity.pdbx_description
1 polymer ?
#
loop_
_entity_poly.entity_id
_entity_poly.type
_entity_poly.pdbx_seq_one_letter_code
_entity_poly.pdbx_strand_id
1 'polypeptide(L)'
;MDRHISRAATSAHITQRAEALSARLRAVGERAFPPTAQKSLRSFTSGEVAEIVGVSDGYLRQLSLDGLGPAPDIGTGGRRSYTLEQINGLRQYLAEARPKEAARFWPRRREGEKLQIITVANFKGGSAKTTTSLYLAQGLALQGYRVLAIDLDPQASLSAMFGYQPEFDVAENTTIYGAIRYDDQRVAMKDVIRKTYFTGISIVPGNLELMEFEHQTPRFMLQNRGRPEDLFFRRVASAIDQVKDEYDIVVVDCPPQLGFLTMGALNAATGMIVTVHPQMVDVASMSQFLLMTSDLVSVIEEAGGKLDYDFLRFLVTRHDPRDVPEQEIVGLLRDVFGTDVMAAAAWKSTAIANAGLTKQSLYELSRGAVGRSTYDRAMESISAVNHEAVGLINEVWGR
;
A
#
# COMPACT_ATOMS: atom_id res chain seq x y z
N MET A 1 -7.31 -50.51 3.32
CA MET A 1 -6.03 -50.00 3.87
C MET A 1 -5.17 -49.30 2.81
N ASP A 2 -5.23 -49.68 1.52
CA ASP A 2 -4.35 -49.11 0.46
C ASP A 2 -4.57 -47.64 0.08
N ARG A 3 -5.79 -47.09 0.18
CA ARG A 3 -6.04 -45.69 -0.21
C ARG A 3 -5.37 -44.66 0.70
N HIS A 4 -5.13 -44.99 1.97
CA HIS A 4 -4.45 -44.10 2.91
C HIS A 4 -2.93 -44.06 2.69
N ILE A 5 -2.33 -45.19 2.32
CA ILE A 5 -0.88 -45.31 2.06
C ILE A 5 -0.50 -44.57 0.77
N SER A 6 -1.33 -44.68 -0.29
CA SER A 6 -1.11 -44.01 -1.57
C SER A 6 -1.21 -42.46 -1.48
N ARG A 7 -2.15 -41.94 -0.67
CA ARG A 7 -2.27 -40.49 -0.42
C ARG A 7 -1.10 -39.92 0.36
N ALA A 8 -0.63 -40.64 1.39
CA ALA A 8 0.54 -40.23 2.17
C ALA A 8 1.82 -40.17 1.32
N ALA A 9 2.03 -41.15 0.43
CA ALA A 9 3.16 -41.17 -0.50
C ALA A 9 3.11 -40.01 -1.52
N THR A 10 1.91 -39.68 -2.02
CA THR A 10 1.73 -38.57 -2.95
C THR A 10 1.99 -37.21 -2.27
N SER A 11 1.48 -37.01 -1.06
CA SER A 11 1.71 -35.79 -0.28
C SER A 11 3.20 -35.57 0.00
N ALA A 12 3.89 -36.61 0.48
CA ALA A 12 5.32 -36.54 0.77
C ALA A 12 6.16 -36.20 -0.47
N HIS A 13 5.80 -36.76 -1.62
CA HIS A 13 6.48 -36.48 -2.89
C HIS A 13 6.23 -35.05 -3.40
N ILE A 14 5.03 -34.47 -3.19
CA ILE A 14 4.75 -33.06 -3.50
C ILE A 14 5.56 -32.14 -2.57
N THR A 15 5.56 -32.41 -1.26
CA THR A 15 6.34 -31.63 -0.27
C THR A 15 7.83 -31.64 -0.61
N GLN A 16 8.41 -32.81 -0.88
CA GLN A 16 9.83 -32.93 -1.25
C GLN A 16 10.17 -32.11 -2.50
N ARG A 17 9.29 -32.10 -3.51
CA ARG A 17 9.49 -31.29 -4.72
C ARG A 17 9.37 -29.80 -4.44
N ALA A 18 8.43 -29.39 -3.59
CA ALA A 18 8.26 -28.00 -3.18
C ALA A 18 9.48 -27.48 -2.41
N GLU A 19 9.99 -28.28 -1.46
CA GLU A 19 11.22 -27.97 -0.71
C GLU A 19 12.44 -27.87 -1.62
N ALA A 20 12.62 -28.82 -2.56
CA ALA A 20 13.72 -28.78 -3.52
C ALA A 20 13.65 -27.57 -4.47
N LEU A 21 12.44 -27.18 -4.89
CA LEU A 21 12.22 -25.98 -5.70
C LEU A 21 12.52 -24.72 -4.89
N SER A 22 12.02 -24.62 -3.66
CA SER A 22 12.27 -23.50 -2.76
C SER A 22 13.77 -23.32 -2.47
N ALA A 23 14.49 -24.42 -2.20
CA ALA A 23 15.94 -24.39 -2.01
C ALA A 23 16.70 -23.90 -3.25
N ARG A 24 16.27 -24.31 -4.45
CA ARG A 24 16.85 -23.80 -5.71
C ARG A 24 16.51 -22.32 -5.94
N LEU A 25 15.28 -21.90 -5.67
CA LEU A 25 14.87 -20.50 -5.78
C LEU A 25 15.67 -19.63 -4.81
N ARG A 26 15.95 -20.10 -3.59
CA ARG A 26 16.84 -19.42 -2.63
C ARG A 26 18.24 -19.23 -3.19
N ALA A 27 18.83 -20.31 -3.70
CA ALA A 27 20.17 -20.26 -4.29
C ALA A 27 20.26 -19.38 -5.56
N VAL A 28 19.18 -19.29 -6.35
CA VAL A 28 19.08 -18.37 -7.49
C VAL A 28 18.89 -16.93 -7.01
N GLY A 29 18.03 -16.73 -6.00
CA GLY A 29 17.78 -15.45 -5.34
C GLY A 29 19.07 -14.84 -4.81
N GLU A 30 19.83 -15.59 -4.00
CA GLU A 30 21.12 -15.17 -3.43
C GLU A 30 22.18 -14.81 -4.50
N ARG A 31 22.11 -15.42 -5.70
CA ARG A 31 23.03 -15.13 -6.82
C ARG A 31 22.61 -13.90 -7.63
N ALA A 32 21.31 -13.70 -7.83
CA ALA A 32 20.77 -12.56 -8.57
C ALA A 32 20.70 -11.28 -7.70
N PHE A 33 20.48 -11.46 -6.39
CA PHE A 33 20.41 -10.44 -5.36
C PHE A 33 21.18 -10.95 -4.14
N PRO A 34 22.43 -10.51 -3.92
CA PRO A 34 23.20 -10.90 -2.74
C PRO A 34 22.38 -10.69 -1.46
N PRO A 35 22.50 -11.54 -0.42
CA PRO A 35 21.77 -11.37 0.85
C PRO A 35 22.05 -10.03 1.55
N THR A 36 23.12 -9.32 1.15
CA THR A 36 23.46 -7.97 1.62
C THR A 36 22.92 -6.84 0.74
N ALA A 37 22.36 -7.13 -0.44
CA ALA A 37 21.80 -6.15 -1.36
C ALA A 37 20.42 -5.72 -0.87
N GLN A 38 20.40 -4.86 0.14
CA GLN A 38 19.19 -4.20 0.59
C GLN A 38 18.82 -3.12 -0.41
N LYS A 39 17.54 -3.08 -0.78
CA LYS A 39 17.00 -1.92 -1.51
C LYS A 39 17.26 -0.67 -0.67
N SER A 40 17.58 0.43 -1.34
CA SER A 40 17.75 1.74 -0.72
C SER A 40 16.98 2.77 -1.52
N LEU A 41 16.33 3.70 -0.83
CA LEU A 41 15.76 4.87 -1.50
C LEU A 41 16.90 5.81 -1.92
N ARG A 42 16.84 6.35 -3.13
CA ARG A 42 17.83 7.33 -3.59
C ARG A 42 17.76 8.61 -2.74
N SER A 43 18.87 9.35 -2.69
CA SER A 43 18.85 10.73 -2.20
C SER A 43 18.18 11.66 -3.21
N PHE A 44 17.63 12.76 -2.69
CA PHE A 44 16.91 13.78 -3.45
C PHE A 44 17.78 15.00 -3.61
N THR A 45 17.77 15.61 -4.79
CA THR A 45 18.51 16.85 -5.03
C THR A 45 17.89 18.02 -4.26
N SER A 46 18.67 19.07 -3.98
CA SER A 46 18.17 20.28 -3.30
C SER A 46 16.89 20.86 -3.94
N GLY A 47 16.77 20.83 -5.27
CA GLY A 47 15.55 21.26 -5.97
C GLY A 47 14.34 20.36 -5.71
N GLU A 48 14.52 19.03 -5.75
CA GLU A 48 13.45 18.08 -5.41
C GLU A 48 13.01 18.23 -3.95
N VAL A 49 13.95 18.46 -3.03
CA VAL A 49 13.64 18.69 -1.61
C VAL A 49 12.85 19.97 -1.42
N ALA A 50 13.23 21.04 -2.13
CA ALA A 50 12.51 22.30 -2.10
C ALA A 50 11.04 22.14 -2.55
N GLU A 51 10.80 21.35 -3.61
CA GLU A 51 9.45 20.99 -4.06
C GLU A 51 8.70 20.15 -3.01
N ILE A 52 9.32 19.08 -2.50
CA ILE A 52 8.73 18.15 -1.51
C ILE A 52 8.35 18.84 -0.19
N VAL A 53 9.15 19.82 0.24
CA VAL A 53 8.95 20.55 1.50
C VAL A 53 8.13 21.83 1.27
N GLY A 54 8.00 22.29 0.03
CA GLY A 54 7.27 23.50 -0.34
C GLY A 54 8.00 24.79 0.05
N VAL A 55 9.33 24.83 -0.08
CA VAL A 55 10.18 26.02 0.13
C VAL A 55 10.98 26.34 -1.13
N SER A 56 11.67 27.49 -1.18
CA SER A 56 12.57 27.78 -2.31
C SER A 56 13.92 27.06 -2.15
N ASP A 57 14.50 26.61 -3.25
CA ASP A 57 15.83 25.97 -3.24
C ASP A 57 16.92 26.93 -2.72
N GLY A 58 16.79 28.24 -2.98
CA GLY A 58 17.68 29.25 -2.42
C GLY A 58 17.62 29.32 -0.88
N TYR A 59 16.41 29.24 -0.31
CA TYR A 59 16.23 29.21 1.14
C TYR A 59 16.82 27.94 1.76
N LEU A 60 16.60 26.78 1.13
CA LEU A 60 17.17 25.51 1.59
C LEU A 60 18.71 25.53 1.58
N ARG A 61 19.32 26.10 0.54
CA ARG A 61 20.78 26.27 0.48
C ARG A 61 21.29 27.19 1.57
N GLN A 62 20.57 28.26 1.87
CA GLN A 62 20.94 29.19 2.93
C GLN A 62 20.90 28.52 4.31
N LEU A 63 19.84 27.77 4.62
CA LEU A 63 19.77 26.97 5.86
C LEU A 63 20.97 26.04 6.00
N SER A 64 21.34 25.33 4.93
CA SER A 64 22.52 24.47 4.92
C SER A 64 23.83 25.23 5.14
N LEU A 65 23.99 26.45 4.61
CA LEU A 65 25.18 27.28 4.81
C LEU A 65 25.26 27.83 6.23
N ASP A 66 24.11 28.17 6.81
CA ASP A 66 23.99 28.67 8.19
C ASP A 66 24.09 27.55 9.24
N GLY A 67 24.22 26.29 8.81
CA GLY A 67 24.30 25.12 9.70
C GLY A 67 22.97 24.80 10.40
N LEU A 68 21.85 25.19 9.81
CA LEU A 68 20.50 25.03 10.36
C LEU A 68 19.80 23.80 9.76
N GLY A 69 19.23 22.97 10.62
CA GLY A 69 18.58 21.72 10.23
C GLY A 69 19.57 20.61 9.84
N PRO A 70 19.10 19.52 9.22
CA PRO A 70 19.95 18.40 8.83
C PRO A 70 20.97 18.77 7.75
N ALA A 71 22.22 18.34 7.93
CA ALA A 71 23.28 18.57 6.96
C ALA A 71 23.07 17.69 5.71
N PRO A 72 23.10 18.27 4.48
CA PRO A 72 23.06 17.48 3.25
C PRO A 72 24.36 16.72 3.00
N ASP A 73 24.26 15.67 2.21
CA ASP A 73 25.41 15.10 1.53
C ASP A 73 25.87 16.04 0.41
N ILE A 74 27.18 16.34 0.37
CA ILE A 74 27.79 17.21 -0.64
C ILE A 74 28.60 16.34 -1.60
N GLY A 75 28.05 16.15 -2.80
CA GLY A 75 28.71 15.44 -3.88
C GLY A 75 29.73 16.29 -4.64
N THR A 76 30.28 15.71 -5.70
CA THR A 76 31.23 16.38 -6.59
C THR A 76 30.64 17.65 -7.20
N GLY A 77 31.44 18.72 -7.21
CA GLY A 77 31.00 20.04 -7.70
C GLY A 77 30.05 20.80 -6.76
N GLY A 78 29.98 20.43 -5.47
CA GLY A 78 29.19 21.15 -4.47
C GLY A 78 27.68 20.89 -4.55
N ARG A 79 27.27 19.84 -5.29
CA ARG A 79 25.87 19.44 -5.41
C ARG A 79 25.40 18.84 -4.09
N ARG A 80 24.27 19.35 -3.58
CA ARG A 80 23.66 18.89 -2.33
C ARG A 80 22.56 17.86 -2.61
N SER A 81 22.54 16.81 -1.80
CA SER A 81 21.46 15.83 -1.77
C SER A 81 21.06 15.46 -0.35
N TYR A 82 19.81 15.06 -0.18
CA TYR A 82 19.23 14.72 1.11
C TYR A 82 18.56 13.34 1.06
N THR A 83 18.72 12.55 2.12
CA THR A 83 17.90 11.35 2.35
C THR A 83 16.50 11.75 2.80
N LEU A 84 15.52 10.85 2.67
CA LEU A 84 14.16 11.15 3.15
C LEU A 84 14.10 11.37 4.68
N GLU A 85 15.00 10.75 5.43
CA GLU A 85 15.17 11.03 6.86
C GLU A 85 15.62 12.47 7.12
N GLN A 86 16.61 12.97 6.37
CA GLN A 86 17.04 14.36 6.45
C GLN A 86 15.92 15.33 6.00
N ILE A 87 15.13 14.97 4.98
CA ILE A 87 13.96 15.77 4.57
C ILE A 87 12.94 15.86 5.72
N ASN A 88 12.68 14.76 6.42
CA ASN A 88 11.76 14.78 7.57
C ASN A 88 12.35 15.57 8.75
N GLY A 89 13.65 15.50 9.01
CA GLY A 89 14.31 16.35 10.01
C GLY A 89 14.21 17.84 9.65
N LEU A 90 14.34 18.18 8.36
CA LEU A 90 14.15 19.55 7.88
C LEU A 90 12.71 20.02 8.08
N ARG A 91 11.72 19.18 7.78
CA ARG A 91 10.31 19.49 8.04
C ARG A 91 10.04 19.81 9.49
N GLN A 92 10.57 19.00 10.40
CA GLN A 92 10.44 19.23 11.84
C GLN A 92 11.09 20.56 12.23
N TYR A 93 12.33 20.81 11.80
CA TYR A 93 13.01 22.08 12.05
C TYR A 93 12.20 23.29 11.56
N LEU A 94 11.63 23.22 10.34
CA LEU A 94 10.82 24.31 9.79
C LEU A 94 9.51 24.51 10.55
N ALA A 95 8.89 23.44 11.01
CA ALA A 95 7.69 23.51 11.84
C ALA A 95 7.96 24.19 13.19
N GLU A 96 9.10 23.88 13.82
CA GLU A 96 9.54 24.52 15.06
C GLU A 96 9.93 26.00 14.85
N ALA A 97 10.65 26.29 13.77
CA ALA A 97 11.07 27.66 13.43
C ALA A 97 9.90 28.56 12.99
N ARG A 98 8.80 27.96 12.47
CA ARG A 98 7.61 28.68 12.00
C ARG A 98 6.33 28.07 12.56
N PRO A 99 6.02 28.26 13.85
CA PRO A 99 4.89 27.59 14.51
C PRO A 99 3.53 27.85 13.84
N LYS A 100 3.33 29.03 13.25
CA LYS A 100 2.09 29.39 12.52
C LYS A 100 1.89 28.60 11.21
N GLU A 101 2.97 28.10 10.63
CA GLU A 101 2.98 27.29 9.40
C GLU A 101 3.33 25.82 9.69
N ALA A 102 3.44 25.41 10.97
CA ALA A 102 3.93 24.08 11.34
C ALA A 102 3.17 22.94 10.66
N ALA A 103 1.85 23.07 10.57
CA ALA A 103 0.97 22.12 9.91
C ALA A 103 1.31 21.86 8.43
N ARG A 104 1.87 22.85 7.74
CA ARG A 104 2.27 22.75 6.33
C ARG A 104 3.53 21.90 6.17
N PHE A 105 4.48 22.04 7.09
CA PHE A 105 5.75 21.32 7.03
C PHE A 105 5.66 19.94 7.66
N TRP A 106 4.81 19.78 8.67
CA TRP A 106 4.66 18.55 9.44
C TRP A 106 3.21 18.08 9.48
N PRO A 107 2.72 17.44 8.40
CA PRO A 107 1.29 17.21 8.20
C PRO A 107 0.72 16.03 9.01
N ARG A 108 1.45 15.50 10.00
CA ARG A 108 1.06 14.32 10.80
C ARG A 108 -0.35 14.44 11.41
N ARG A 109 -0.93 13.29 11.75
CA ARG A 109 -2.22 13.20 12.42
C ARG A 109 -2.15 13.94 13.76
N ARG A 110 -3.10 14.85 13.98
CA ARG A 110 -3.25 15.64 15.22
C ARG A 110 -4.11 14.89 16.22
N GLU A 111 -4.07 15.34 17.47
CA GLU A 111 -4.99 14.85 18.49
C GLU A 111 -6.45 15.07 18.06
N GLY A 112 -7.27 14.03 18.20
CA GLY A 112 -8.67 14.03 17.76
C GLY A 112 -8.91 13.65 16.29
N GLU A 113 -7.89 13.68 15.44
CA GLU A 113 -8.00 13.19 14.07
C GLU A 113 -7.95 11.65 14.05
N LYS A 114 -8.91 11.02 13.37
CA LYS A 114 -8.96 9.56 13.28
C LYS A 114 -7.90 9.00 12.32
N LEU A 115 -7.44 7.78 12.62
CA LEU A 115 -6.60 7.01 11.70
C LEU A 115 -7.34 6.80 10.39
N GLN A 116 -6.68 7.06 9.25
CA GLN A 116 -7.24 6.77 7.94
C GLN A 116 -6.74 5.41 7.46
N ILE A 117 -7.66 4.47 7.23
CA ILE A 117 -7.38 3.14 6.70
C ILE A 117 -7.93 3.09 5.28
N ILE A 118 -7.04 3.19 4.30
CA ILE A 118 -7.38 3.26 2.88
C ILE A 118 -7.17 1.89 2.26
N THR A 119 -8.27 1.23 1.90
CA THR A 119 -8.22 -0.05 1.18
C THR A 119 -8.26 0.19 -0.32
N VAL A 120 -7.27 -0.37 -1.03
CA VAL A 120 -7.23 -0.38 -2.49
C VAL A 120 -7.81 -1.70 -2.99
N ALA A 121 -8.95 -1.65 -3.67
CA ALA A 121 -9.73 -2.82 -4.03
C ALA A 121 -10.11 -2.85 -5.52
N ASN A 122 -10.26 -4.07 -6.04
CA ASN A 122 -10.82 -4.44 -7.34
C ASN A 122 -10.81 -6.00 -7.46
N PHE A 123 -11.92 -6.60 -7.88
CA PHE A 123 -12.09 -8.05 -8.05
C PHE A 123 -11.65 -8.62 -9.41
N LYS A 124 -10.84 -7.88 -10.17
CA LYS A 124 -10.09 -8.41 -11.33
C LYS A 124 -8.58 -8.36 -11.08
N GLY A 125 -7.88 -9.41 -11.52
CA GLY A 125 -6.42 -9.39 -11.62
C GLY A 125 -5.92 -8.37 -12.65
N GLY A 126 -4.77 -7.74 -12.41
CA GLY A 126 -4.16 -6.80 -13.36
C GLY A 126 -4.78 -5.39 -13.40
N SER A 127 -5.61 -5.05 -12.42
CA SER A 127 -6.28 -3.76 -12.21
C SER A 127 -5.42 -2.70 -11.52
N ALA A 128 -4.10 -2.90 -11.46
CA ALA A 128 -3.13 -1.99 -10.83
C ALA A 128 -3.33 -1.72 -9.32
N LYS A 129 -4.05 -2.56 -8.56
CA LYS A 129 -4.22 -2.45 -7.09
C LYS A 129 -2.89 -2.28 -6.36
N THR A 130 -2.01 -3.28 -6.42
CA THR A 130 -0.69 -3.25 -5.77
C THR A 130 0.15 -2.07 -6.20
N THR A 131 0.09 -1.71 -7.49
CA THR A 131 0.79 -0.52 -8.02
C THR A 131 0.26 0.75 -7.36
N THR A 132 -1.06 0.92 -7.28
CA THR A 132 -1.71 2.04 -6.61
C THR A 132 -1.39 2.05 -5.12
N SER A 133 -1.50 0.92 -4.42
CA SER A 133 -1.15 0.76 -3.00
C SER A 133 0.30 1.19 -2.72
N LEU A 134 1.24 0.75 -3.57
CA LEU A 134 2.65 1.12 -3.49
C LEU A 134 2.86 2.63 -3.66
N TYR A 135 2.36 3.22 -4.76
CA TYR A 135 2.59 4.63 -5.05
C TYR A 135 1.85 5.55 -4.09
N LEU A 136 0.69 5.14 -3.58
CA LEU A 136 -0.05 5.87 -2.54
C LEU A 136 0.76 5.87 -1.25
N ALA A 137 1.22 4.71 -0.77
CA ALA A 137 2.02 4.62 0.45
C ALA A 137 3.33 5.44 0.35
N GLN A 138 4.02 5.33 -0.79
CA GLN A 138 5.24 6.10 -1.06
C GLN A 138 4.99 7.60 -1.17
N GLY A 139 3.92 8.00 -1.87
CA GLY A 139 3.52 9.40 -1.98
C GLY A 139 3.19 10.03 -0.63
N LEU A 140 2.42 9.33 0.20
CA LEU A 140 2.07 9.77 1.55
C LEU A 140 3.32 9.92 2.44
N ALA A 141 4.22 8.94 2.43
CA ALA A 141 5.48 9.04 3.18
C ALA A 141 6.37 10.19 2.68
N LEU A 142 6.42 10.40 1.36
CA LEU A 142 7.12 11.54 0.77
C LEU A 142 6.53 12.86 1.21
N GLN A 143 5.22 12.96 1.47
CA GLN A 143 4.57 14.14 2.04
C GLN A 143 4.81 14.30 3.56
N GLY A 144 5.42 13.31 4.22
CA GLY A 144 5.81 13.38 5.64
C GLY A 144 4.88 12.64 6.60
N TYR A 145 3.91 11.89 6.09
CA TYR A 145 3.04 11.03 6.88
C TYR A 145 3.77 9.76 7.35
N ARG A 146 3.35 9.23 8.51
CA ARG A 146 3.71 7.89 8.99
C ARG A 146 2.73 6.88 8.41
N VAL A 147 3.22 6.00 7.55
CA VAL A 147 2.39 5.07 6.78
C VAL A 147 2.64 3.63 7.20
N LEU A 148 1.56 2.88 7.40
CA LEU A 148 1.59 1.43 7.48
C LEU A 148 1.01 0.83 6.19
N ALA A 149 1.81 0.11 5.43
CA ALA A 149 1.34 -0.70 4.32
C ALA A 149 0.98 -2.10 4.82
N ILE A 150 -0.17 -2.64 4.42
CA ILE A 150 -0.60 -4.00 4.74
C ILE A 150 -0.83 -4.75 3.44
N ASP A 151 -0.07 -5.82 3.22
CA ASP A 151 -0.23 -6.70 2.07
C ASP A 151 -1.09 -7.90 2.47
N LEU A 152 -2.33 -7.93 1.96
CA LEU A 152 -3.28 -9.02 2.23
C LEU A 152 -3.32 -10.04 1.09
N ASP A 153 -2.55 -9.86 0.01
CA ASP A 153 -2.50 -10.81 -1.07
C ASP A 153 -1.52 -11.95 -0.73
N PRO A 154 -1.95 -13.23 -0.77
CA PRO A 154 -1.03 -14.35 -0.59
C PRO A 154 0.13 -14.38 -1.59
N GLN A 155 -0.01 -13.73 -2.76
CA GLN A 155 1.07 -13.54 -3.74
C GLN A 155 2.10 -12.50 -3.32
N ALA A 156 1.79 -11.71 -2.29
CA ALA A 156 2.70 -10.80 -1.59
C ALA A 156 3.47 -9.85 -2.52
N SER A 157 2.77 -9.35 -3.55
CA SER A 157 3.37 -8.50 -4.58
C SER A 157 3.79 -7.15 -4.00
N LEU A 158 3.01 -6.57 -3.08
CA LEU A 158 3.38 -5.32 -2.40
C LEU A 158 4.63 -5.52 -1.55
N SER A 159 4.70 -6.63 -0.82
CA SER A 159 5.85 -7.02 0.00
C SER A 159 7.13 -7.11 -0.84
N ALA A 160 7.03 -7.74 -2.02
CA ALA A 160 8.13 -7.81 -2.98
C ALA A 160 8.59 -6.44 -3.49
N MET A 161 7.66 -5.50 -3.74
CA MET A 161 8.00 -4.13 -4.12
C MET A 161 8.71 -3.35 -2.99
N PHE A 162 8.40 -3.67 -1.74
CA PHE A 162 9.10 -3.14 -0.56
C PHE A 162 10.40 -3.88 -0.22
N GLY A 163 10.84 -4.81 -1.06
CA GLY A 163 12.15 -5.46 -0.97
C GLY A 163 12.17 -6.72 -0.10
N TYR A 164 11.01 -7.19 0.36
CA TYR A 164 10.89 -8.47 1.07
C TYR A 164 10.73 -9.60 0.08
N GLN A 165 11.39 -10.73 0.32
CA GLN A 165 11.14 -11.99 -0.35
C GLN A 165 10.23 -12.84 0.55
N PRO A 166 8.92 -12.95 0.26
CA PRO A 166 7.94 -13.58 1.14
C PRO A 166 8.32 -15.00 1.56
N GLU A 167 8.99 -15.74 0.68
CA GLU A 167 9.39 -17.13 0.93
C GLU A 167 10.62 -17.27 1.85
N PHE A 168 11.36 -16.19 2.09
CA PHE A 168 12.65 -16.22 2.79
C PHE A 168 12.73 -15.27 3.98
N ASP A 169 12.16 -14.07 3.84
CA ASP A 169 12.26 -13.00 4.84
C ASP A 169 11.06 -12.95 5.79
N VAL A 170 9.97 -13.66 5.45
CA VAL A 170 8.73 -13.68 6.24
C VAL A 170 8.59 -15.05 6.91
N ALA A 171 8.87 -15.08 8.20
CA ALA A 171 8.73 -16.29 9.01
C ALA A 171 7.25 -16.65 9.23
N GLU A 172 6.99 -17.89 9.61
CA GLU A 172 5.65 -18.34 10.02
C GLU A 172 5.09 -17.44 11.13
N ASN A 173 3.78 -17.20 11.10
CA ASN A 173 3.06 -16.39 12.06
C ASN A 173 3.52 -14.91 12.14
N THR A 174 4.23 -14.41 11.11
CA THR A 174 4.71 -13.02 11.03
C THR A 174 4.02 -12.16 9.97
N THR A 175 2.89 -12.64 9.45
CA THR A 175 1.96 -11.88 8.60
C THR A 175 0.76 -11.37 9.40
N ILE A 176 -0.17 -10.66 8.76
CA ILE A 176 -1.42 -10.25 9.44
C ILE A 176 -2.19 -11.46 10.01
N TYR A 177 -2.06 -12.65 9.42
CA TYR A 177 -2.69 -13.87 9.92
C TYR A 177 -2.33 -14.12 11.39
N GLY A 178 -1.06 -13.95 11.76
CA GLY A 178 -0.61 -14.12 13.15
C GLY A 178 -1.30 -13.18 14.13
N ALA A 179 -1.69 -11.98 13.68
CA ALA A 179 -2.40 -11.00 14.51
C ALA A 179 -3.92 -11.21 14.58
N ILE A 180 -4.50 -11.96 13.64
CA ILE A 180 -5.96 -12.15 13.51
C ILE A 180 -6.42 -13.60 13.74
N ARG A 181 -5.52 -14.57 13.88
CA ARG A 181 -5.84 -15.99 14.10
C ARG A 181 -6.68 -16.23 15.37
N TYR A 182 -7.34 -17.38 15.39
CA TYR A 182 -8.37 -17.72 16.39
C TYR A 182 -7.84 -18.45 17.63
N ASP A 183 -6.63 -19.00 17.56
CA ASP A 183 -6.05 -19.81 18.62
C ASP A 183 -5.01 -19.05 19.47
N ASP A 184 -4.43 -19.77 20.43
CA ASP A 184 -3.50 -19.22 21.42
C ASP A 184 -2.12 -18.83 20.85
N GLN A 185 -1.84 -19.09 19.57
CA GLN A 185 -0.60 -18.64 18.92
C GLN A 185 -0.74 -17.22 18.34
N ARG A 186 -1.86 -16.53 18.60
CA ARG A 186 -2.07 -15.14 18.20
C ARG A 186 -1.00 -14.23 18.79
N VAL A 187 -0.39 -13.41 17.93
CA VAL A 187 0.65 -12.42 18.30
C VAL A 187 0.11 -11.00 18.24
N ALA A 188 0.82 -10.04 18.83
CA ALA A 188 0.45 -8.63 18.75
C ALA A 188 0.74 -8.08 17.35
N MET A 189 -0.04 -7.09 16.89
CA MET A 189 0.12 -6.50 15.57
C MET A 189 1.53 -5.89 15.37
N LYS A 190 2.10 -5.30 16.41
CA LYS A 190 3.47 -4.76 16.39
C LYS A 190 4.55 -5.81 16.06
N ASP A 191 4.32 -7.08 16.39
CA ASP A 191 5.31 -8.15 16.23
C ASP A 191 5.36 -8.66 14.78
N VAL A 192 4.33 -8.36 13.98
CA VAL A 192 4.25 -8.71 12.55
C VAL A 192 4.60 -7.53 11.63
N ILE A 193 4.77 -6.33 12.20
CA ILE A 193 5.20 -5.14 11.45
C ILE A 193 6.72 -5.19 11.21
N ARG A 194 7.13 -4.75 10.02
CA ARG A 194 8.52 -4.64 9.60
C ARG A 194 8.83 -3.24 9.06
N LYS A 195 10.06 -2.78 9.23
CA LYS A 195 10.53 -1.52 8.63
C LYS A 195 10.85 -1.72 7.15
N THR A 196 10.62 -0.72 6.31
CA THR A 196 11.05 -0.79 4.91
C THR A 196 12.29 0.08 4.70
N TYR A 197 12.94 -0.07 3.55
CA TYR A 197 14.01 0.84 3.12
C TYR A 197 13.52 2.27 2.85
N PHE A 198 12.20 2.47 2.79
CA PHE A 198 11.55 3.74 2.51
C PHE A 198 11.16 4.41 3.83
N THR A 199 11.94 5.42 4.26
CA THR A 199 11.70 6.14 5.51
C THR A 199 10.26 6.66 5.59
N GLY A 200 9.59 6.41 6.72
CA GLY A 200 8.18 6.77 6.91
C GLY A 200 7.18 5.65 6.59
N ILE A 201 7.63 4.54 5.98
CA ILE A 201 6.78 3.39 5.67
C ILE A 201 7.23 2.16 6.48
N SER A 202 6.29 1.59 7.23
CA SER A 202 6.38 0.23 7.74
C SER A 202 5.44 -0.67 6.97
N ILE A 203 5.69 -1.97 6.96
CA ILE A 203 4.88 -2.95 6.23
C ILE A 203 4.48 -4.12 7.14
N VAL A 204 3.26 -4.62 6.98
CA VAL A 204 2.87 -5.99 7.35
C VAL A 204 2.92 -6.82 6.08
N PRO A 205 3.90 -7.73 5.94
CA PRO A 205 4.08 -8.48 4.72
C PRO A 205 2.97 -9.53 4.56
N GLY A 206 2.70 -9.87 3.31
CA GLY A 206 1.87 -11.01 2.93
C GLY A 206 2.73 -12.23 2.62
N ASN A 207 2.13 -13.41 2.66
CA ASN A 207 2.65 -14.66 2.10
C ASN A 207 1.50 -15.68 1.98
N LEU A 208 1.82 -16.91 1.57
CA LEU A 208 0.83 -17.98 1.42
C LEU A 208 0.07 -18.35 2.71
N GLU A 209 0.60 -18.04 3.89
CA GLU A 209 -0.04 -18.30 5.19
C GLU A 209 -1.39 -17.58 5.32
N LEU A 210 -1.58 -16.46 4.61
CA LEU A 210 -2.83 -15.72 4.59
C LEU A 210 -4.04 -16.57 4.14
N MET A 211 -3.80 -17.62 3.33
CA MET A 211 -4.85 -18.56 2.93
C MET A 211 -5.40 -19.38 4.10
N GLU A 212 -4.64 -19.55 5.18
CA GLU A 212 -5.10 -20.28 6.37
C GLU A 212 -6.28 -19.57 7.03
N PHE A 213 -6.33 -18.24 7.00
CA PHE A 213 -7.46 -17.48 7.53
C PHE A 213 -8.78 -17.82 6.82
N GLU A 214 -8.73 -18.00 5.50
CA GLU A 214 -9.87 -18.37 4.66
C GLU A 214 -10.39 -19.78 4.99
N HIS A 215 -9.50 -20.68 5.41
CA HIS A 215 -9.85 -22.05 5.78
C HIS A 215 -10.34 -22.19 7.23
N GLN A 216 -9.73 -21.46 8.17
CA GLN A 216 -10.05 -21.54 9.59
C GLN A 216 -11.34 -20.83 9.94
N THR A 217 -11.61 -19.69 9.31
CA THR A 217 -12.78 -18.85 9.65
C THR A 217 -14.11 -19.61 9.54
N PRO A 218 -14.44 -20.32 8.44
CA PRO A 218 -15.66 -21.13 8.37
C PRO A 218 -15.77 -22.19 9.46
N ARG A 219 -14.67 -22.88 9.79
CA ARG A 219 -14.64 -23.92 10.82
C ARG A 219 -14.92 -23.33 12.20
N PHE A 220 -14.28 -22.20 12.51
CA PHE A 220 -14.49 -21.47 13.75
C PHE A 220 -15.95 -21.00 13.89
N MET A 221 -16.52 -20.43 12.83
CA MET A 221 -17.92 -19.96 12.83
C MET A 221 -18.93 -21.10 13.06
N LEU A 222 -18.66 -22.31 12.55
CA LEU A 222 -19.51 -23.48 12.78
C LEU A 222 -19.45 -23.97 14.22
N GLN A 223 -18.27 -23.91 14.85
CA GLN A 223 -18.03 -24.42 16.20
C GLN A 223 -18.48 -23.44 17.30
N ASN A 224 -18.35 -22.13 17.06
CA ASN A 224 -18.55 -21.08 18.05
C ASN A 224 -19.77 -20.19 17.77
N ARG A 225 -20.91 -20.80 17.39
CA ARG A 225 -22.15 -20.07 17.10
C ARG A 225 -22.58 -19.19 18.29
N GLY A 226 -22.68 -17.87 18.06
CA GLY A 226 -23.42 -16.97 18.95
C GLY A 226 -22.60 -16.04 19.85
N ARG A 227 -21.29 -15.84 19.64
CA ARG A 227 -20.52 -14.78 20.33
C ARG A 227 -20.39 -13.53 19.43
N PRO A 228 -20.99 -12.39 19.79
CA PRO A 228 -20.92 -11.14 19.02
C PRO A 228 -19.50 -10.57 18.88
N GLU A 229 -18.60 -10.94 19.80
CA GLU A 229 -17.21 -10.46 19.86
C GLU A 229 -16.28 -11.21 18.88
N ASP A 230 -16.78 -12.27 18.23
CA ASP A 230 -16.01 -13.18 17.37
C ASP A 230 -16.26 -12.99 15.86
N LEU A 231 -16.92 -11.89 15.49
CA LEU A 231 -17.19 -11.57 14.09
C LEU A 231 -15.86 -11.37 13.35
N PHE A 232 -15.52 -12.32 12.49
CA PHE A 232 -14.22 -12.41 11.80
C PHE A 232 -13.80 -11.08 11.14
N PHE A 233 -14.78 -10.33 10.62
CA PHE A 233 -14.55 -9.06 9.93
C PHE A 233 -14.04 -7.94 10.83
N ARG A 234 -14.23 -8.02 12.16
CA ARG A 234 -13.68 -7.06 13.13
C ARG A 234 -12.22 -7.35 13.49
N ARG A 235 -11.69 -8.52 13.17
CA ARG A 235 -10.36 -8.95 13.62
C ARG A 235 -9.23 -8.13 12.98
N VAL A 236 -9.35 -7.81 11.70
CA VAL A 236 -8.40 -6.92 10.99
C VAL A 236 -8.43 -5.52 11.61
N ALA A 237 -9.62 -4.95 11.80
CA ALA A 237 -9.77 -3.64 12.44
C ALA A 237 -9.18 -3.61 13.86
N SER A 238 -9.43 -4.67 14.65
CA SER A 238 -8.91 -4.80 16.02
C SER A 238 -7.40 -4.97 16.06
N ALA A 239 -6.80 -5.63 15.06
CA ALA A 239 -5.35 -5.73 14.94
C ALA A 239 -4.74 -4.37 14.61
N ILE A 240 -5.31 -3.63 13.65
CA ILE A 240 -4.86 -2.29 13.28
C ILE A 240 -5.00 -1.30 14.45
N ASP A 241 -6.09 -1.38 15.25
CA ASP A 241 -6.31 -0.48 16.39
C ASP A 241 -5.20 -0.56 17.45
N GLN A 242 -4.52 -1.72 17.59
CA GLN A 242 -3.39 -1.90 18.52
C GLN A 242 -2.21 -0.96 18.23
N VAL A 243 -2.07 -0.47 17.00
CA VAL A 243 -0.95 0.36 16.53
C VAL A 243 -1.40 1.72 16.01
N LYS A 244 -2.65 2.13 16.27
CA LYS A 244 -3.24 3.33 15.67
C LYS A 244 -2.46 4.61 15.93
N ASP A 245 -1.83 4.75 17.10
CA ASP A 245 -1.13 5.98 17.50
C ASP A 245 0.27 6.11 16.86
N GLU A 246 0.80 5.01 16.32
CA GLU A 246 2.10 4.98 15.64
C GLU A 246 2.02 5.47 14.20
N TYR A 247 0.83 5.45 13.60
CA TYR A 247 0.61 5.75 12.19
C TYR A 247 -0.43 6.86 11.99
N ASP A 248 -0.27 7.59 10.89
CA ASP A 248 -1.24 8.59 10.45
C ASP A 248 -2.24 7.95 9.47
N ILE A 249 -1.72 7.09 8.60
CA ILE A 249 -2.47 6.46 7.51
C ILE A 249 -2.04 4.98 7.37
N VAL A 250 -3.01 4.09 7.13
CA VAL A 250 -2.80 2.70 6.75
C VAL A 250 -3.24 2.54 5.30
N VAL A 251 -2.43 1.89 4.47
CA VAL A 251 -2.77 1.53 3.09
C VAL A 251 -2.85 0.01 3.01
N VAL A 252 -3.99 -0.52 2.57
CA VAL A 252 -4.24 -1.96 2.51
C VAL A 252 -4.34 -2.41 1.05
N ASP A 253 -3.47 -3.34 0.66
CA ASP A 253 -3.52 -4.00 -0.65
C ASP A 253 -4.26 -5.32 -0.56
N CYS A 254 -5.43 -5.39 -1.20
CA CYS A 254 -6.31 -6.56 -1.13
C CYS A 254 -6.07 -7.55 -2.27
N PRO A 255 -6.26 -8.86 -2.01
CA PRO A 255 -6.26 -9.86 -3.07
C PRO A 255 -7.45 -9.65 -4.03
N PRO A 256 -7.40 -10.21 -5.25
CA PRO A 256 -8.49 -10.09 -6.22
C PRO A 256 -9.73 -10.93 -5.89
N GLN A 257 -9.72 -11.71 -4.79
CA GLN A 257 -10.86 -12.50 -4.34
C GLN A 257 -11.58 -11.84 -3.16
N LEU A 258 -12.90 -12.03 -3.11
CA LEU A 258 -13.71 -11.61 -1.96
C LEU A 258 -13.78 -12.73 -0.92
N GLY A 259 -12.69 -12.90 -0.17
CA GLY A 259 -12.58 -13.82 0.96
C GLY A 259 -12.85 -13.16 2.32
N PHE A 260 -12.76 -13.94 3.39
CA PHE A 260 -12.87 -13.47 4.78
C PHE A 260 -11.84 -12.40 5.13
N LEU A 261 -10.62 -12.50 4.58
CA LEU A 261 -9.58 -11.50 4.80
C LEU A 261 -9.93 -10.18 4.13
N THR A 262 -10.40 -10.22 2.88
CA THR A 262 -10.86 -9.04 2.14
C THR A 262 -12.05 -8.40 2.83
N MET A 263 -13.02 -9.19 3.30
CA MET A 263 -14.15 -8.68 4.09
C MET A 263 -13.70 -7.98 5.38
N GLY A 264 -12.72 -8.55 6.08
CA GLY A 264 -12.12 -7.90 7.25
C GLY A 264 -11.43 -6.58 6.91
N ALA A 265 -10.74 -6.51 5.77
CA ALA A 265 -10.10 -5.29 5.29
C ALA A 265 -11.11 -4.21 4.90
N LEU A 266 -12.20 -4.58 4.22
CA LEU A 266 -13.29 -3.68 3.87
C LEU A 266 -13.97 -3.14 5.14
N ASN A 267 -14.27 -4.00 6.11
CA ASN A 267 -14.82 -3.58 7.40
C ASN A 267 -13.88 -2.69 8.21
N ALA A 268 -12.56 -2.88 8.10
CA ALA A 268 -11.57 -2.04 8.78
C ALA A 268 -11.35 -0.70 8.09
N ALA A 269 -11.68 -0.57 6.81
CA ALA A 269 -11.35 0.61 6.02
C ALA A 269 -12.21 1.81 6.42
N THR A 270 -11.58 2.98 6.49
CA THR A 270 -12.26 4.27 6.60
C THR A 270 -12.44 4.90 5.22
N GLY A 271 -11.58 4.58 4.25
CA GLY A 271 -11.69 5.04 2.88
C GLY A 271 -11.41 3.91 1.90
N MET A 272 -12.03 3.98 0.73
CA MET A 272 -11.83 2.98 -0.33
C MET A 272 -11.44 3.63 -1.65
N ILE A 273 -10.39 3.10 -2.27
CA ILE A 273 -10.01 3.43 -3.64
C ILE A 273 -10.21 2.20 -4.50
N VAL A 274 -11.18 2.28 -5.41
CA VAL A 274 -11.52 1.23 -6.37
C VAL A 274 -10.76 1.50 -7.66
N THR A 275 -9.79 0.67 -8.01
CA THR A 275 -9.07 0.86 -9.27
C THR A 275 -9.93 0.39 -10.44
N VAL A 276 -9.94 1.13 -11.55
CA VAL A 276 -10.73 0.79 -12.74
C VAL A 276 -9.85 0.99 -13.97
N HIS A 277 -9.74 -0.02 -14.81
CA HIS A 277 -9.13 0.14 -16.13
C HIS A 277 -10.24 0.52 -17.11
N PRO A 278 -10.08 1.54 -17.98
CA PRO A 278 -11.17 2.03 -18.84
C PRO A 278 -11.45 1.07 -20.01
N GLN A 279 -11.94 -0.12 -19.71
CA GLN A 279 -12.45 -1.09 -20.68
C GLN A 279 -13.85 -1.55 -20.26
N MET A 280 -14.74 -1.82 -21.22
CA MET A 280 -16.14 -2.20 -20.92
C MET A 280 -16.25 -3.45 -20.05
N VAL A 281 -15.34 -4.43 -20.22
CA VAL A 281 -15.28 -5.63 -19.38
C VAL A 281 -14.94 -5.31 -17.92
N ASP A 282 -14.17 -4.26 -17.68
CA ASP A 282 -13.79 -3.81 -16.34
C ASP A 282 -14.95 -3.04 -15.69
N VAL A 283 -15.70 -2.23 -16.45
CA VAL A 283 -16.93 -1.58 -15.99
C VAL A 283 -17.99 -2.60 -15.55
N ALA A 284 -18.20 -3.67 -16.35
CA ALA A 284 -19.11 -4.74 -15.99
C ALA A 284 -18.66 -5.48 -14.71
N SER A 285 -17.36 -5.75 -14.57
CA SER A 285 -16.77 -6.37 -13.38
C SER A 285 -16.93 -5.48 -12.14
N MET A 286 -16.81 -4.16 -12.31
CA MET A 286 -17.01 -3.18 -11.25
C MET A 286 -18.47 -3.12 -10.79
N SER A 287 -19.44 -3.24 -11.70
CA SER A 287 -20.86 -3.33 -11.30
C SER A 287 -21.10 -4.54 -10.38
N GLN A 288 -20.53 -5.70 -10.73
CA GLN A 288 -20.59 -6.89 -9.86
C GLN A 288 -19.90 -6.64 -8.51
N PHE A 289 -18.75 -5.97 -8.52
CA PHE A 289 -18.06 -5.58 -7.28
C PHE A 289 -18.95 -4.75 -6.35
N LEU A 290 -19.61 -3.72 -6.88
CA LEU A 290 -20.46 -2.85 -6.07
C LEU A 290 -21.66 -3.59 -5.50
N LEU A 291 -22.29 -4.48 -6.29
CA LEU A 291 -23.36 -5.35 -5.80
C LEU A 291 -22.88 -6.27 -4.67
N MET A 292 -21.75 -6.95 -4.86
CA MET A 292 -21.16 -7.80 -3.82
C MET A 292 -20.80 -7.01 -2.56
N THR A 293 -20.27 -5.80 -2.71
CA THR A 293 -19.93 -4.93 -1.58
C THR A 293 -21.20 -4.50 -0.82
N SER A 294 -22.28 -4.19 -1.53
CA SER A 294 -23.58 -3.89 -0.94
C SER A 294 -24.16 -5.08 -0.16
N ASP A 295 -24.06 -6.29 -0.71
CA ASP A 295 -24.50 -7.51 -0.01
C ASP A 295 -23.69 -7.73 1.27
N LEU A 296 -22.38 -7.51 1.22
CA LEU A 296 -21.51 -7.60 2.39
C LEU A 296 -21.82 -6.58 3.46
N VAL A 297 -22.03 -5.31 3.07
CA VAL A 297 -22.45 -4.25 4.00
C VAL A 297 -23.74 -4.68 4.70
N SER A 298 -24.71 -5.19 3.95
CA SER A 298 -26.00 -5.67 4.50
C SER A 298 -25.79 -6.79 5.55
N VAL A 299 -24.97 -7.79 5.24
CA VAL A 299 -24.66 -8.89 6.18
C VAL A 299 -23.95 -8.38 7.44
N ILE A 300 -23.05 -7.41 7.28
CA ILE A 300 -22.31 -6.82 8.41
C ILE A 300 -23.24 -5.99 9.29
N GLU A 301 -24.15 -5.22 8.70
CA GLU A 301 -25.18 -4.45 9.41
C GLU A 301 -26.15 -5.35 10.16
N GLU A 302 -26.61 -6.46 9.56
CA GLU A 302 -27.44 -7.48 10.22
C GLU A 302 -26.72 -8.10 11.43
N ALA A 303 -25.40 -8.26 11.35
CA ALA A 303 -24.57 -8.74 12.45
C ALA A 303 -24.24 -7.66 13.50
N GLY A 304 -24.81 -6.45 13.39
CA GLY A 304 -24.58 -5.34 14.31
C GLY A 304 -23.25 -4.59 14.10
N GLY A 305 -22.62 -4.76 12.93
CA GLY A 305 -21.54 -3.91 12.45
C GLY A 305 -22.06 -2.63 11.81
N LYS A 306 -21.18 -1.65 11.62
CA LYS A 306 -21.45 -0.47 10.80
C LYS A 306 -20.28 -0.29 9.85
N LEU A 307 -20.58 -0.19 8.57
CA LEU A 307 -19.62 0.11 7.52
C LEU A 307 -19.87 1.54 7.07
N ASP A 308 -19.03 2.46 7.51
CA ASP A 308 -19.16 3.89 7.26
C ASP A 308 -17.84 4.39 6.65
N TYR A 309 -17.80 4.42 5.32
CA TYR A 309 -16.65 4.92 4.59
C TYR A 309 -16.73 6.45 4.51
N ASP A 310 -15.67 7.11 4.95
CA ASP A 310 -15.47 8.55 4.78
C ASP A 310 -15.50 8.97 3.32
N PHE A 311 -14.92 8.13 2.47
CA PHE A 311 -14.96 8.29 1.02
C PHE A 311 -14.85 6.94 0.33
N LEU A 312 -15.55 6.83 -0.80
CA LEU A 312 -15.36 5.79 -1.79
C LEU A 312 -15.03 6.49 -3.11
N ARG A 313 -13.89 6.13 -3.72
CA ARG A 313 -13.43 6.76 -4.96
C ARG A 313 -13.03 5.75 -6.01
N PHE A 314 -13.39 6.02 -7.26
CA PHE A 314 -12.96 5.25 -8.42
C PHE A 314 -11.73 5.91 -9.05
N LEU A 315 -10.61 5.20 -9.02
CA LEU A 315 -9.38 5.64 -9.68
C LEU A 315 -9.29 5.00 -11.06
N VAL A 316 -9.35 5.83 -12.11
CA VAL A 316 -9.04 5.37 -13.47
C VAL A 316 -7.55 5.08 -13.56
N THR A 317 -7.20 3.85 -13.92
CA THR A 317 -5.83 3.32 -13.99
C THR A 317 -5.47 2.88 -15.38
N ARG A 318 -4.16 2.95 -15.69
CA ARG A 318 -3.57 2.60 -16.98
C ARG A 318 -4.25 3.32 -18.16
N HIS A 319 -4.72 4.55 -17.93
CA HIS A 319 -5.42 5.32 -18.94
C HIS A 319 -4.44 5.90 -19.97
N ASP A 320 -4.76 5.74 -21.26
CA ASP A 320 -4.18 6.53 -22.34
C ASP A 320 -5.14 7.65 -22.74
N PRO A 321 -4.83 8.92 -22.42
CA PRO A 321 -5.70 10.05 -22.76
C PRO A 321 -5.79 10.31 -24.28
N ARG A 322 -5.11 9.53 -25.12
CA ARG A 322 -5.19 9.60 -26.58
C ARG A 322 -6.08 8.50 -27.18
N ASP A 323 -6.48 7.53 -26.36
CA ASP A 323 -7.34 6.43 -26.79
C ASP A 323 -8.81 6.84 -26.68
N VAL A 324 -9.47 7.02 -27.83
CA VAL A 324 -10.86 7.51 -27.92
C VAL A 324 -11.84 6.56 -27.21
N PRO A 325 -11.82 5.24 -27.44
CA PRO A 325 -12.61 4.29 -26.66
C PRO A 325 -12.43 4.42 -25.14
N GLU A 326 -11.19 4.59 -24.65
CA GLU A 326 -10.98 4.79 -23.21
C GLU A 326 -11.60 6.09 -22.71
N GLN A 327 -11.51 7.19 -23.47
CA GLN A 327 -12.14 8.47 -23.12
C GLN A 327 -13.66 8.36 -23.01
N GLU A 328 -14.31 7.64 -23.92
CA GLU A 328 -15.76 7.40 -23.87
C GLU A 328 -16.16 6.65 -22.59
N ILE A 329 -15.38 5.64 -22.21
CA ILE A 329 -15.61 4.87 -20.98
C ILE A 329 -15.38 5.73 -19.74
N VAL A 330 -14.33 6.56 -19.70
CA VAL A 330 -14.09 7.50 -18.60
C VAL A 330 -15.23 8.52 -18.51
N GLY A 331 -15.73 9.01 -19.64
CA GLY A 331 -16.92 9.87 -19.70
C GLY A 331 -18.13 9.19 -19.08
N LEU A 332 -18.45 7.96 -19.51
CA LEU A 332 -19.53 7.16 -18.94
C LEU A 332 -19.39 6.96 -17.42
N LEU A 333 -18.18 6.64 -16.93
CA LEU A 333 -17.94 6.49 -15.50
C LEU A 333 -18.21 7.79 -14.73
N ARG A 334 -17.79 8.93 -15.27
CA ARG A 334 -18.03 10.24 -14.65
C ARG A 334 -19.50 10.65 -14.72
N ASP A 335 -20.22 10.27 -15.77
CA ASP A 335 -21.66 10.52 -15.87
C ASP A 335 -22.46 9.69 -14.86
N VAL A 336 -22.03 8.44 -14.60
CA VAL A 336 -22.72 7.53 -13.67
C VAL A 336 -22.36 7.79 -12.20
N PHE A 337 -21.07 7.99 -11.89
CA PHE A 337 -20.57 8.08 -10.51
C PHE A 337 -20.20 9.50 -10.08
N GLY A 338 -20.25 10.48 -10.99
CA GLY A 338 -20.03 11.89 -10.68
C GLY A 338 -18.71 12.15 -9.96
N THR A 339 -18.79 12.80 -8.81
CA THR A 339 -17.65 13.19 -7.97
C THR A 339 -16.97 12.01 -7.26
N ASP A 340 -17.55 10.82 -7.32
CA ASP A 340 -16.88 9.62 -6.79
C ASP A 340 -15.79 9.11 -7.72
N VAL A 341 -15.76 9.52 -9.00
CA VAL A 341 -14.60 9.27 -9.87
C VAL A 341 -13.53 10.31 -9.58
N MET A 342 -12.31 9.85 -9.32
CA MET A 342 -11.18 10.76 -9.13
C MET A 342 -10.98 11.63 -10.37
N ALA A 343 -10.68 12.91 -10.13
CA ALA A 343 -10.36 13.86 -11.19
C ALA A 343 -9.05 13.46 -11.89
N ALA A 344 -8.06 13.04 -11.09
CA ALA A 344 -6.80 12.48 -11.56
C ALA A 344 -6.96 11.03 -12.04
N ALA A 345 -6.16 10.66 -13.04
CA ALA A 345 -6.05 9.30 -13.55
C ALA A 345 -4.60 8.84 -13.52
N ALA A 346 -4.37 7.57 -13.19
CA ALA A 346 -3.08 6.93 -13.32
C ALA A 346 -2.86 6.50 -14.79
N TRP A 347 -1.90 7.12 -15.46
CA TRP A 347 -1.67 6.94 -16.89
C TRP A 347 -0.94 5.65 -17.21
N LYS A 348 -1.20 5.12 -18.40
CA LYS A 348 -0.41 4.04 -18.98
C LYS A 348 1.02 4.52 -19.20
N SER A 349 1.99 3.84 -18.60
CA SER A 349 3.39 4.20 -18.71
C SER A 349 4.31 2.99 -18.76
N THR A 350 5.21 2.98 -19.76
CA THR A 350 6.30 2.01 -19.85
C THR A 350 7.32 2.19 -18.73
N ALA A 351 7.46 3.40 -18.17
CA ALA A 351 8.32 3.64 -17.01
C ALA A 351 7.81 2.89 -15.77
N ILE A 352 6.49 2.94 -15.51
CA ILE A 352 5.87 2.20 -14.39
C ILE A 352 5.99 0.69 -14.62
N ALA A 353 5.73 0.22 -15.84
CA ALA A 353 5.85 -1.20 -16.19
C ALA A 353 7.28 -1.72 -16.00
N ASN A 354 8.28 -0.98 -16.51
CA ASN A 354 9.69 -1.35 -16.39
C ASN A 354 10.17 -1.33 -14.94
N ALA A 355 9.75 -0.34 -14.15
CA ALA A 355 10.05 -0.30 -12.72
C ALA A 355 9.48 -1.53 -11.99
N GLY A 356 8.24 -1.91 -12.29
CA GLY A 356 7.61 -3.11 -11.73
C GLY A 356 8.37 -4.41 -12.03
N LEU A 357 8.90 -4.56 -13.25
CA LEU A 357 9.69 -5.74 -13.65
C LEU A 357 10.96 -5.92 -12.80
N THR A 358 11.56 -4.82 -12.34
CA THR A 358 12.74 -4.84 -11.46
C THR A 358 12.37 -4.72 -9.98
N LYS A 359 11.08 -4.86 -9.65
CA LYS A 359 10.50 -4.68 -8.31
C LYS A 359 10.80 -3.30 -7.71
N GLN A 360 10.83 -2.24 -8.52
CA GLN A 360 11.11 -0.85 -8.13
C GLN A 360 9.94 0.08 -8.42
N SER A 361 9.90 1.23 -7.74
CA SER A 361 9.00 2.34 -8.07
C SER A 361 9.70 3.42 -8.90
N LEU A 362 8.92 4.34 -9.48
CA LEU A 362 9.47 5.55 -10.12
C LEU A 362 10.30 6.40 -9.14
N TYR A 363 10.01 6.35 -7.84
CA TYR A 363 10.78 7.11 -6.85
C TYR A 363 12.20 6.58 -6.68
N GLU A 364 12.43 5.31 -7.00
CA GLU A 364 13.75 4.65 -6.92
C GLU A 364 14.55 4.75 -8.23
N LEU A 365 13.86 4.91 -9.37
CA LEU A 365 14.53 5.02 -10.66
C LEU A 365 15.22 6.37 -10.85
N SER A 366 16.37 6.34 -11.54
CA SER A 366 16.95 7.56 -12.08
C SER A 366 16.16 8.03 -13.30
N ARG A 367 15.98 9.35 -13.47
CA ARG A 367 15.21 9.92 -14.60
C ARG A 367 15.72 9.50 -15.98
N GLY A 368 16.99 9.08 -16.09
CA GLY A 368 17.60 8.61 -17.33
C GLY A 368 17.28 7.15 -17.68
N ALA A 369 16.87 6.32 -16.71
CA ALA A 369 16.74 4.87 -16.88
C ALA A 369 15.65 4.45 -17.87
N VAL A 370 14.60 5.25 -18.02
CA VAL A 370 13.39 4.94 -18.82
C VAL A 370 13.02 6.06 -19.81
N GLY A 371 13.93 7.03 -19.99
CA GLY A 371 13.70 8.24 -20.77
C GLY A 371 13.02 9.35 -19.94
N ARG A 372 13.57 10.57 -19.99
CA ARG A 372 13.16 11.69 -19.13
C ARG A 372 11.68 12.07 -19.29
N SER A 373 11.23 12.26 -20.53
CA SER A 373 9.83 12.65 -20.79
C SER A 373 8.81 11.59 -20.35
N THR A 374 9.13 10.31 -20.55
CA THR A 374 8.30 9.19 -20.10
C THR A 374 8.25 9.13 -18.58
N TYR A 375 9.39 9.33 -17.92
CA TYR A 375 9.48 9.39 -16.46
C TYR A 375 8.67 10.56 -15.90
N ASP A 376 8.89 11.78 -16.41
CA ASP A 376 8.27 13.00 -15.89
C ASP A 376 6.74 12.93 -16.06
N ARG A 377 6.23 12.46 -17.21
CA ARG A 377 4.79 12.23 -17.42
C ARG A 377 4.20 11.20 -16.46
N ALA A 378 4.93 10.12 -16.20
CA ALA A 378 4.48 9.08 -15.29
C ALA A 378 4.44 9.60 -13.85
N MET A 379 5.46 10.37 -13.46
CA MET A 379 5.54 10.99 -12.14
C MET A 379 4.45 12.05 -11.94
N GLU A 380 4.18 12.87 -12.95
CA GLU A 380 3.10 13.86 -12.93
C GLU A 380 1.74 13.18 -12.68
N SER A 381 1.43 12.13 -13.44
CA SER A 381 0.18 11.37 -13.29
C SER A 381 0.05 10.75 -11.90
N ILE A 382 1.07 10.06 -11.41
CA ILE A 382 1.06 9.46 -10.06
C ILE A 382 0.97 10.54 -8.97
N SER A 383 1.68 11.66 -9.15
CA SER A 383 1.64 12.76 -8.20
C SER A 383 0.25 13.38 -8.15
N ALA A 384 -0.44 13.57 -9.28
CA ALA A 384 -1.81 14.08 -9.29
C ALA A 384 -2.78 13.19 -8.49
N VAL A 385 -2.69 11.87 -8.68
CA VAL A 385 -3.49 10.90 -7.90
C VAL A 385 -3.18 10.99 -6.41
N ASN A 386 -1.91 11.06 -6.03
CA ASN A 386 -1.50 11.18 -4.63
C ASN A 386 -1.95 12.50 -4.00
N HIS A 387 -1.91 13.62 -4.73
CA HIS A 387 -2.39 14.92 -4.23
C HIS A 387 -3.90 14.89 -3.99
N GLU A 388 -4.67 14.29 -4.90
CA GLU A 388 -6.12 14.14 -4.72
C GLU A 388 -6.45 13.25 -3.51
N ALA A 389 -5.73 12.13 -3.32
CA ALA A 389 -5.88 11.27 -2.15
C ALA A 389 -5.57 12.01 -0.83
N VAL A 390 -4.51 12.83 -0.80
CA VAL A 390 -4.20 13.69 0.35
C VAL A 390 -5.31 14.72 0.60
N GLY A 391 -5.92 15.26 -0.45
CA GLY A 391 -7.08 16.14 -0.35
C GLY A 391 -8.26 15.49 0.38
N LEU A 392 -8.61 14.27 0.00
CA LEU A 392 -9.68 13.49 0.66
C LEU A 392 -9.38 13.25 2.13
N ILE A 393 -8.15 12.86 2.46
CA ILE A 393 -7.71 12.63 3.84
C ILE A 393 -7.83 13.92 4.67
N ASN A 394 -7.40 15.06 4.11
CA ASN A 394 -7.49 16.35 4.78
C ASN A 394 -8.93 16.80 4.98
N GLU A 395 -9.83 16.57 4.02
CA GLU A 395 -11.25 16.87 4.14
C GLU A 395 -11.87 16.11 5.33
N VAL A 396 -11.53 14.82 5.48
CA VAL A 396 -11.98 14.01 6.62
C VAL A 396 -11.44 14.51 7.95
N TRP A 397 -10.21 15.01 7.97
CA TRP A 397 -9.62 15.64 9.14
C TRP A 397 -10.05 17.10 9.35
N GLY A 398 -10.88 17.67 8.46
CA GLY A 398 -11.39 19.04 8.55
C GLY A 398 -10.33 20.12 8.34
N ARG A 399 -9.38 19.90 7.42
CA ARG A 399 -8.23 20.78 7.16
C ARG A 399 -8.33 21.61 5.88
#